data_AF-A0A9D1Z4H8-F1
#
_entry.id   AF-A0A9D1Z4H8-F1
#
_cell.length_a   1.000
_cell.length_b   1.000
_cell.length_c   1.000
_cell.angle_alpha   90.00
_cell.angle_beta   90.00
_cell.angle_gamma   90.00
#
_symmetry.space_group_name_H-M   'P 1'
#
loop_
_entity.id
_entity.type
_entity.pdbx_description
1 polymer ?
#
loop_
_entity_poly.entity_id
_entity_poly.type
_entity_poly.pdbx_seq_one_letter_code
_entity_poly.pdbx_strand_id
1 'polypeptide(L)'
;MLACVNLFLLVLVLHRQQESRSYSENAREDAITVLWNTCRIELDRALLPGEMELVPMVVERDQDLEQSQATALLGELTALPTDSMRYEGTKGIAQFYINGAFSAEFLEGAYPVEEGTPEEFALSLMDSLGIDAQVESADTSAWPRQAVVVVRQSWEGVPIFACTATLVFQDGALREIQRDTSHRLVGTPQALSGGSCLDIVTLLLRFADYVKQNSRVCSEITGLSAGYAMDAQSEPTQLIPTWYVTTDNGAYYWNAVTGDIRPEQPDA
;
A
#
# COMPACT_ATOMS: atom_id res chain seq x y z
N MET A 1 25.35 33.06 33.67
CA MET A 1 26.01 33.05 32.34
C MET A 1 25.43 31.97 31.42
N LEU A 2 25.24 30.72 31.88
CA LEU A 2 24.60 29.66 31.07
C LEU A 2 23.16 29.96 30.60
N ALA A 3 22.33 30.62 31.43
CA ALA A 3 20.94 30.92 31.07
C ALA A 3 20.81 31.88 29.87
N CYS A 4 21.69 32.90 29.77
CA CYS A 4 21.68 33.84 28.65
C CYS A 4 22.17 33.19 27.35
N VAL A 5 23.17 32.30 27.44
CA VAL A 5 23.68 31.54 26.29
C VAL A 5 22.62 30.57 25.76
N ASN A 6 21.91 29.86 26.64
CA ASN A 6 20.83 28.96 26.25
C ASN A 6 19.64 29.71 25.61
N LEU A 7 19.28 30.90 26.12
CA LEU A 7 18.22 31.73 25.54
C LEU A 7 18.61 32.26 24.15
N PHE A 8 19.86 32.67 23.97
CA PHE A 8 20.37 33.12 22.67
C PHE A 8 20.43 31.98 21.65
N LEU A 9 20.84 30.78 22.07
CA LEU A 9 20.80 29.57 21.24
C LEU A 9 19.36 29.19 20.87
N LEU A 10 18.40 29.31 21.81
CA LEU A 10 16.99 29.05 21.53
C LEU A 10 16.43 30.02 20.47
N VAL A 11 16.73 31.32 20.58
CA VAL A 11 16.30 32.33 19.60
C VAL A 11 16.93 32.08 18.23
N LEU A 12 18.21 31.71 18.16
CA LEU A 12 18.86 31.34 16.91
C LEU A 12 18.29 30.06 16.28
N VAL A 13 17.98 29.06 17.10
CA VAL A 13 17.33 27.82 16.64
C VAL A 13 15.92 28.12 16.14
N LEU A 14 15.14 28.91 16.87
CA LEU A 14 13.80 29.34 16.46
C LEU A 14 13.83 30.17 15.17
N HIS A 15 14.79 31.08 15.03
CA HIS A 15 14.98 31.87 13.81
C HIS A 15 15.38 30.99 12.62
N ARG A 16 16.38 30.10 12.80
CA ARG A 16 16.77 29.14 11.74
C ARG A 16 15.61 28.20 11.39
N GLN A 17 14.79 27.81 12.36
CA GLN A 17 13.63 26.95 12.14
C GLN A 17 12.51 27.68 11.39
N GLN A 18 12.30 28.98 11.67
CA GLN A 18 11.37 29.83 10.90
C GLN A 18 11.86 30.09 9.48
N GLU A 19 13.15 30.38 9.30
CA GLU A 19 13.76 30.55 7.98
C GLU A 19 13.64 29.26 7.18
N SER A 20 14.02 28.11 7.75
CA SER A 20 13.94 26.81 7.10
C SER A 20 12.51 26.45 6.69
N ARG A 21 11.52 26.77 7.52
CA ARG A 21 10.10 26.60 7.15
C ARG A 21 9.71 27.49 5.98
N SER A 22 10.12 28.75 6.01
CA SER A 22 9.84 29.70 4.93
C SER A 22 10.52 29.28 3.61
N TYR A 23 11.74 28.75 3.66
CA TYR A 23 12.44 28.21 2.47
C TYR A 23 11.73 26.98 1.91
N SER A 24 11.29 26.05 2.76
CA SER A 24 10.56 24.85 2.34
C SER A 24 9.22 25.21 1.68
N GLU A 25 8.47 26.14 2.27
CA GLU A 25 7.21 26.63 1.69
C GLU A 25 7.43 27.35 0.34
N ASN A 26 8.45 28.21 0.25
CA ASN A 26 8.79 28.86 -1.02
C ASN A 26 9.19 27.84 -2.09
N ALA A 27 9.97 26.83 -1.76
CA ALA A 27 10.38 25.79 -2.70
C ALA A 27 9.18 24.97 -3.21
N ARG A 28 8.15 24.75 -2.39
CA ARG A 28 6.91 24.07 -2.79
C ARG A 28 6.09 24.90 -3.76
N GLU A 29 5.96 26.20 -3.50
CA GLU A 29 5.29 27.15 -4.41
C GLU A 29 6.03 27.29 -5.75
N ASP A 30 7.36 27.35 -5.70
CA ASP A 30 8.20 27.38 -6.88
C ASP A 30 8.04 26.07 -7.70
N ALA A 31 7.94 24.91 -7.04
CA ALA A 31 7.72 23.63 -7.70
C ALA A 31 6.37 23.56 -8.42
N ILE A 32 5.28 24.03 -7.78
CA ILE A 32 3.96 24.16 -8.41
C ILE A 32 4.05 25.08 -9.63
N THR A 33 4.74 26.21 -9.50
CA THR A 33 4.93 27.17 -10.58
C THR A 33 5.70 26.56 -11.75
N VAL A 34 6.74 25.76 -11.48
CA VAL A 34 7.52 25.05 -12.50
C VAL A 34 6.68 23.99 -13.21
N LEU A 35 5.87 23.21 -12.48
CA LEU A 35 4.95 22.22 -13.06
C LEU A 35 3.98 22.88 -14.05
N TRP A 36 3.35 23.97 -13.65
CA TRP A 36 2.45 24.72 -14.51
C TRP A 36 3.19 25.29 -15.74
N ASN A 37 4.32 25.95 -15.52
CA ASN A 37 5.04 26.63 -16.59
C ASN A 37 5.67 25.67 -17.61
N THR A 38 6.09 24.48 -17.18
CA THR A 38 6.83 23.53 -18.03
C THR A 38 5.90 22.50 -18.66
N CYS A 39 4.94 21.98 -17.91
CA CYS A 39 4.10 20.85 -18.34
C CYS A 39 2.60 21.18 -18.41
N ARG A 40 2.17 22.38 -17.97
CA ARG A 40 0.74 22.76 -17.86
C ARG A 40 -0.04 21.78 -16.99
N ILE A 41 0.60 21.28 -15.94
CA ILE A 41 -0.02 20.45 -14.91
C ILE A 41 -0.45 21.36 -13.77
N GLU A 42 -1.75 21.35 -13.45
CA GLU A 42 -2.33 21.99 -12.29
C GLU A 42 -2.13 21.12 -11.04
N LEU A 43 -1.85 21.76 -9.91
CA LEU A 43 -1.72 21.11 -8.62
C LEU A 43 -2.16 22.08 -7.53
N ASP A 44 -3.23 21.73 -6.82
CA ASP A 44 -3.64 22.48 -5.64
C ASP A 44 -2.62 22.30 -4.52
N ARG A 45 -2.16 23.40 -3.94
CA ARG A 45 -1.27 23.41 -2.78
C ARG A 45 -1.84 22.60 -1.61
N ALA A 46 -3.17 22.61 -1.42
CA ALA A 46 -3.81 21.88 -0.35
C ALA A 46 -3.62 20.35 -0.48
N LEU A 47 -3.34 19.84 -1.68
CA LEU A 47 -3.06 18.43 -1.94
C LEU A 47 -1.60 18.06 -1.67
N LEU A 48 -0.69 19.03 -1.54
CA LEU A 48 0.71 18.71 -1.30
C LEU A 48 0.90 18.19 0.13
N PRO A 49 1.37 16.94 0.31
CA PRO A 49 1.59 16.37 1.63
C PRO A 49 2.83 16.98 2.30
N GLY A 50 3.01 16.68 3.58
CA GLY A 50 4.24 16.99 4.31
C GLY A 50 5.46 16.20 3.81
N GLU A 51 6.51 16.17 4.62
CA GLU A 51 7.66 15.29 4.36
C GLU A 51 7.26 13.82 4.46
N MET A 52 7.95 12.96 3.74
CA MET A 52 7.73 11.52 3.82
C MET A 52 8.19 11.01 5.20
N GLU A 53 7.24 10.58 6.03
CA GLU A 53 7.51 10.01 7.35
C GLU A 53 7.78 8.49 7.30
N LEU A 54 7.37 7.84 6.20
CA LEU A 54 7.58 6.41 5.99
C LEU A 54 9.06 6.11 5.72
N VAL A 55 9.55 5.05 6.36
CA VAL A 55 10.91 4.53 6.15
C VAL A 55 10.87 3.23 5.34
N PRO A 56 11.91 2.92 4.55
CA PRO A 56 12.04 1.61 3.92
C PRO A 56 12.00 0.48 4.93
N MET A 57 11.34 -0.62 4.58
CA MET A 57 11.24 -1.79 5.43
C MET A 57 11.62 -3.05 4.66
N VAL A 58 12.00 -4.08 5.40
CA VAL A 58 12.21 -5.44 4.92
C VAL A 58 11.20 -6.38 5.57
N VAL A 59 10.79 -7.39 4.83
CA VAL A 59 9.85 -8.42 5.26
C VAL A 59 10.49 -9.76 5.00
N GLU A 60 10.84 -10.46 6.07
CA GLU A 60 11.31 -11.84 6.01
C GLU A 60 10.14 -12.79 6.10
N ARG A 61 10.23 -13.94 5.41
CA ARG A 61 9.18 -14.95 5.47
C ARG A 61 9.12 -15.57 6.87
N ASP A 62 7.94 -15.52 7.46
CA ASP A 62 7.63 -16.11 8.75
C ASP A 62 6.74 -17.35 8.54
N GLN A 63 7.32 -18.53 8.74
CA GLN A 63 6.63 -19.81 8.54
C GLN A 63 5.60 -20.09 9.64
N ASP A 64 5.85 -19.64 10.86
CA ASP A 64 4.93 -19.84 11.98
C ASP A 64 3.68 -18.97 11.79
N LEU A 65 3.87 -17.72 11.34
CA LEU A 65 2.77 -16.84 10.94
C LEU A 65 1.97 -17.44 9.77
N GLU A 66 2.65 -17.93 8.73
CA GLU A 66 2.00 -18.57 7.58
C GLU A 66 1.12 -19.76 8.00
N GLN A 67 1.63 -20.63 8.88
CA GLN A 67 0.87 -21.76 9.39
C GLN A 67 -0.31 -21.32 10.27
N SER A 68 -0.14 -20.28 11.08
CA SER A 68 -1.22 -19.69 11.88
C SER A 68 -2.34 -19.16 10.98
N GLN A 69 -1.99 -18.43 9.93
CA GLN A 69 -2.92 -17.93 8.92
C GLN A 69 -3.64 -19.06 8.19
N ALA A 70 -2.91 -20.10 7.77
CA ALA A 70 -3.51 -21.27 7.14
C ALA A 70 -4.53 -21.96 8.06
N THR A 71 -4.21 -22.08 9.34
CA THR A 71 -5.10 -22.68 10.34
C THR A 71 -6.35 -21.82 10.57
N ALA A 72 -6.20 -20.50 10.68
CA ALA A 72 -7.33 -19.58 10.81
C ALA A 72 -8.26 -19.61 9.58
N LEU A 73 -7.67 -19.72 8.38
CA LEU A 73 -8.40 -19.75 7.10
C LEU A 73 -9.06 -21.11 6.79
N LEU A 74 -8.44 -22.22 7.19
CA LEU A 74 -8.88 -23.56 6.79
C LEU A 74 -9.47 -24.40 7.93
N GLY A 75 -9.39 -23.90 9.16
CA GLY A 75 -9.71 -24.67 10.37
C GLY A 75 -8.61 -25.70 10.69
N GLU A 76 -9.00 -26.87 11.18
CA GLU A 76 -8.04 -27.92 11.52
C GLU A 76 -7.32 -28.42 10.26
N LEU A 77 -6.00 -28.29 10.23
CA LEU A 77 -5.16 -28.70 9.11
C LEU A 77 -5.01 -30.23 9.09
N THR A 78 -5.19 -30.82 7.91
CA THR A 78 -5.13 -32.29 7.73
C THR A 78 -3.68 -32.78 7.57
N ALA A 79 -2.81 -31.95 6.99
CA ALA A 79 -1.38 -32.21 6.88
C ALA A 79 -0.61 -30.89 6.75
N LEU A 80 0.64 -30.89 7.18
CA LEU A 80 1.56 -29.78 6.93
C LEU A 80 2.21 -29.93 5.54
N PRO A 81 2.35 -28.84 4.77
CA PRO A 81 3.01 -28.89 3.48
C PRO A 81 4.49 -29.24 3.64
N THR A 82 4.93 -30.28 2.92
CA THR A 82 6.34 -30.68 2.88
C THR A 82 7.15 -29.93 1.83
N ASP A 83 6.51 -29.46 0.76
CA ASP A 83 7.21 -28.81 -0.37
C ASP A 83 6.30 -27.91 -1.24
N SER A 84 4.98 -28.14 -1.20
CA SER A 84 4.03 -27.49 -2.12
C SER A 84 3.45 -26.17 -1.63
N MET A 85 3.76 -25.70 -0.41
CA MET A 85 3.12 -24.53 0.25
C MET A 85 1.58 -24.53 0.18
N ARG A 86 1.00 -25.73 0.00
CA ARG A 86 -0.42 -26.01 -0.12
C ARG A 86 -0.90 -26.56 1.20
N TYR A 87 -1.90 -25.91 1.78
CA TYR A 87 -2.50 -26.28 3.03
C TYR A 87 -3.90 -26.83 2.76
N GLU A 88 -4.25 -27.91 3.45
CA GLU A 88 -5.57 -28.52 3.37
C GLU A 88 -6.13 -28.63 4.78
N GLY A 89 -7.39 -28.23 4.95
CA GLY A 89 -8.05 -28.29 6.24
C GLY A 89 -9.56 -28.48 6.10
N THR A 90 -10.23 -28.50 7.24
CA THR A 90 -11.68 -28.76 7.34
C THR A 90 -12.58 -27.86 6.49
N LYS A 91 -12.12 -26.66 6.14
CA LYS A 91 -12.89 -25.67 5.36
C LYS A 91 -12.54 -25.62 3.87
N GLY A 92 -11.48 -26.30 3.45
CA GLY A 92 -11.02 -26.25 2.06
C GLY A 92 -9.51 -26.30 1.93
N ILE A 93 -9.00 -25.63 0.90
CA ILE A 93 -7.60 -25.68 0.48
C ILE A 93 -7.08 -24.26 0.25
N ALA A 94 -5.88 -23.97 0.73
CA ALA A 94 -5.19 -22.71 0.46
C ALA A 94 -3.78 -22.95 -0.07
N GLN A 95 -3.29 -21.98 -0.84
CA GLN A 95 -1.96 -21.98 -1.42
C GLN A 95 -1.30 -20.65 -1.07
N PHE A 96 -0.14 -20.69 -0.43
CA PHE A 96 0.66 -19.49 -0.13
C PHE A 96 1.95 -19.53 -0.93
N TYR A 97 2.41 -18.40 -1.46
CA TYR A 97 3.64 -18.31 -2.23
C TYR A 97 4.63 -17.36 -1.56
N ILE A 98 5.93 -17.59 -1.82
CA ILE A 98 7.03 -16.83 -1.20
C ILE A 98 6.98 -15.35 -1.59
N ASN A 99 6.47 -15.04 -2.77
CA ASN A 99 6.29 -13.66 -3.26
C ASN A 99 5.03 -12.97 -2.68
N GLY A 100 4.36 -13.58 -1.70
CA GLY A 100 3.16 -13.05 -1.08
C GLY A 100 1.86 -13.38 -1.81
N ALA A 101 1.90 -13.90 -3.04
CA ALA A 101 0.68 -14.34 -3.72
C ALA A 101 0.00 -15.45 -2.91
N PHE A 102 -1.33 -15.49 -2.91
CA PHE A 102 -2.06 -16.56 -2.23
C PHE A 102 -3.45 -16.78 -2.83
N SER A 103 -4.00 -17.96 -2.61
CA SER A 103 -5.36 -18.32 -3.02
C SER A 103 -5.98 -19.30 -2.06
N ALA A 104 -7.31 -19.37 -2.06
CA ALA A 104 -8.04 -20.37 -1.30
C ALA A 104 -9.33 -20.78 -2.03
N GLU A 105 -9.66 -22.06 -1.95
CA GLU A 105 -10.93 -22.62 -2.40
C GLU A 105 -11.63 -23.25 -1.20
N PHE A 106 -12.87 -22.84 -0.96
CA PHE A 106 -13.63 -23.27 0.21
C PHE A 106 -14.71 -24.30 -0.14
N LEU A 107 -14.92 -25.23 0.79
CA LEU A 107 -16.03 -26.16 0.74
C LEU A 107 -17.36 -25.42 0.89
N GLU A 108 -18.42 -26.03 0.39
CA GLU A 108 -19.77 -25.47 0.50
C GLU A 108 -20.18 -25.30 1.97
N GLY A 109 -20.65 -24.11 2.32
CA GLY A 109 -21.06 -23.78 3.69
C GLY A 109 -19.90 -23.59 4.68
N ALA A 110 -18.64 -23.53 4.23
CA ALA A 110 -17.51 -23.30 5.13
C ALA A 110 -17.51 -21.87 5.73
N TYR A 111 -18.02 -20.91 4.97
CA TYR A 111 -18.03 -19.48 5.31
C TYR A 111 -19.35 -18.81 4.86
N PRO A 112 -20.50 -19.16 5.48
CA PRO A 112 -21.75 -18.49 5.21
C PRO A 112 -21.73 -17.06 5.75
N VAL A 113 -22.30 -16.12 5.00
CA VAL A 113 -22.53 -14.75 5.46
C VAL A 113 -23.92 -14.71 6.10
N GLU A 114 -23.99 -15.08 7.38
CA GLU A 114 -25.25 -15.16 8.13
C GLU A 114 -25.79 -13.79 8.54
N GLU A 115 -24.89 -12.90 8.98
CA GLU A 115 -25.19 -11.54 9.40
C GLU A 115 -24.20 -10.56 8.73
N GLY A 116 -24.66 -9.34 8.47
CA GLY A 116 -23.84 -8.28 7.89
C GLY A 116 -23.73 -8.34 6.36
N THR A 117 -22.77 -7.60 5.82
CA THR A 117 -22.48 -7.54 4.38
C THR A 117 -21.23 -8.36 4.00
N PRO A 118 -21.07 -8.74 2.73
CA PRO A 118 -19.84 -9.39 2.26
C PRO A 118 -18.56 -8.59 2.58
N GLU A 119 -18.65 -7.27 2.60
CA GLU A 119 -17.57 -6.36 2.96
C GLU A 119 -17.17 -6.48 4.43
N GLU A 120 -18.14 -6.44 5.34
CA GLU A 120 -17.92 -6.62 6.78
C GLU A 120 -17.33 -8.01 7.07
N PHE A 121 -17.86 -9.03 6.38
CA PHE A 121 -17.33 -10.39 6.45
C PHE A 121 -15.88 -10.47 5.98
N ALA A 122 -15.55 -9.86 4.84
CA ALA A 122 -14.19 -9.87 4.29
C ALA A 122 -13.19 -9.25 5.26
N LEU A 123 -13.54 -8.11 5.88
CA LEU A 123 -12.71 -7.46 6.89
C LEU A 123 -12.55 -8.32 8.14
N SER A 124 -13.64 -8.92 8.64
CA SER A 124 -13.56 -9.82 9.80
C SER A 124 -12.71 -11.07 9.51
N LEU A 125 -12.76 -11.59 8.28
CA LEU A 125 -11.89 -12.69 7.88
C LEU A 125 -10.43 -12.25 7.87
N MET A 126 -10.09 -11.11 7.27
CA MET A 126 -8.71 -10.61 7.26
C MET A 126 -8.17 -10.38 8.68
N ASP A 127 -8.97 -9.80 9.57
CA ASP A 127 -8.62 -9.60 10.98
C ASP A 127 -8.31 -10.94 11.67
N SER A 128 -9.11 -12.00 11.41
CA SER A 128 -8.84 -13.34 11.94
C SER A 128 -7.52 -13.96 11.45
N LEU A 129 -6.98 -13.48 10.32
CA LEU A 129 -5.66 -13.87 9.78
C LEU A 129 -4.52 -12.98 10.31
N GLY A 130 -4.83 -12.02 11.19
CA GLY A 130 -3.88 -10.99 11.65
C GLY A 130 -3.51 -9.99 10.55
N ILE A 131 -4.39 -9.79 9.56
CA ILE A 131 -4.21 -8.87 8.45
C ILE A 131 -5.12 -7.66 8.68
N ASP A 132 -4.52 -6.52 9.02
CA ASP A 132 -5.24 -5.23 9.01
C ASP A 132 -5.54 -4.85 7.56
N ALA A 133 -6.81 -4.59 7.24
CA ALA A 133 -7.26 -4.35 5.88
C ALA A 133 -8.42 -3.36 5.82
N GLN A 134 -8.58 -2.74 4.66
CA GLN A 134 -9.71 -1.87 4.33
C GLN A 134 -10.34 -2.29 3.01
N VAL A 135 -11.64 -2.05 2.84
CA VAL A 135 -12.34 -2.33 1.57
C VAL A 135 -11.85 -1.34 0.53
N GLU A 136 -11.29 -1.87 -0.56
CA GLU A 136 -10.85 -1.09 -1.71
C GLU A 136 -11.99 -0.95 -2.73
N SER A 137 -12.67 -2.06 -3.01
CA SER A 137 -13.85 -2.07 -3.88
C SER A 137 -14.76 -3.25 -3.54
N ALA A 138 -16.04 -3.10 -3.88
CA ALA A 138 -17.02 -4.17 -3.73
C ALA A 138 -18.05 -4.09 -4.86
N ASP A 139 -18.29 -5.22 -5.52
CA ASP A 139 -19.45 -5.43 -6.38
C ASP A 139 -20.39 -6.42 -5.69
N THR A 140 -21.38 -5.86 -5.01
CA THR A 140 -22.42 -6.59 -4.29
C THR A 140 -23.80 -6.45 -4.95
N SER A 141 -23.85 -5.96 -6.19
CA SER A 141 -25.09 -5.68 -6.91
C SER A 141 -25.98 -6.91 -7.16
N ALA A 142 -25.35 -8.09 -7.24
CA ALA A 142 -26.02 -9.39 -7.46
C ALA A 142 -26.11 -10.26 -6.20
N TRP A 143 -25.84 -9.70 -5.02
CA TRP A 143 -25.91 -10.42 -3.75
C TRP A 143 -27.36 -10.89 -3.44
N PRO A 144 -27.59 -12.14 -2.95
CA PRO A 144 -26.63 -13.14 -2.48
C PRO A 144 -26.11 -14.11 -3.53
N ARG A 145 -26.53 -13.99 -4.79
CA ARG A 145 -26.12 -14.93 -5.85
C ARG A 145 -24.62 -14.85 -6.12
N GLN A 146 -24.10 -13.64 -6.21
CA GLN A 146 -22.68 -13.38 -6.44
C GLN A 146 -22.28 -12.05 -5.82
N ALA A 147 -21.09 -11.99 -5.24
CA ALA A 147 -20.43 -10.75 -4.89
C ALA A 147 -18.91 -10.90 -5.02
N VAL A 148 -18.23 -9.78 -5.27
CA VAL A 148 -16.77 -9.72 -5.25
C VAL A 148 -16.36 -8.56 -4.36
N VAL A 149 -15.51 -8.83 -3.38
CA VAL A 149 -14.96 -7.81 -2.47
C VAL A 149 -13.45 -7.83 -2.58
N VAL A 150 -12.87 -6.67 -2.85
CA VAL A 150 -11.42 -6.47 -2.83
C VAL A 150 -11.07 -5.69 -1.58
N VAL A 151 -10.21 -6.27 -0.75
CA VAL A 151 -9.66 -5.62 0.45
C VAL A 151 -8.17 -5.36 0.24
N ARG A 152 -7.66 -4.29 0.83
CA ARG A 152 -6.25 -3.91 0.78
C ARG A 152 -5.63 -3.94 2.17
N GLN A 153 -4.54 -4.67 2.29
CA GLN A 153 -3.77 -4.77 3.53
C GLN A 153 -3.09 -3.44 3.86
N SER A 154 -3.08 -3.12 5.15
CA SER A 154 -2.34 -2.01 5.73
C SER A 154 -1.32 -2.51 6.76
N TRP A 155 -0.28 -1.71 6.97
CA TRP A 155 0.69 -1.87 8.05
C TRP A 155 0.68 -0.62 8.91
N GLU A 156 0.29 -0.75 10.18
CA GLU A 156 0.13 0.40 11.10
C GLU A 156 -0.76 1.52 10.51
N GLY A 157 -1.84 1.13 9.82
CA GLY A 157 -2.75 2.06 9.14
C GLY A 157 -2.24 2.64 7.82
N VAL A 158 -1.05 2.26 7.36
CA VAL A 158 -0.45 2.68 6.09
C VAL A 158 -0.73 1.63 5.00
N PRO A 159 -1.31 2.01 3.85
CA PRO A 159 -1.66 1.03 2.83
C PRO A 159 -0.43 0.43 2.15
N ILE A 160 -0.50 -0.87 1.86
CA ILE A 160 0.48 -1.56 1.02
C ILE A 160 -0.17 -1.82 -0.33
N PHE A 161 0.20 -1.03 -1.33
CA PHE A 161 -0.56 -0.90 -2.58
C PHE A 161 -0.73 -2.21 -3.34
N ALA A 162 0.27 -3.09 -3.30
CA ALA A 162 0.23 -4.39 -3.99
C ALA A 162 -0.47 -5.49 -3.18
N CYS A 163 -0.67 -5.31 -1.87
CA CYS A 163 -1.23 -6.36 -1.01
C CYS A 163 -2.75 -6.22 -0.95
N THR A 164 -3.41 -6.83 -1.93
CA THR A 164 -4.87 -6.93 -1.99
C THR A 164 -5.31 -8.37 -1.78
N ALA A 165 -6.58 -8.59 -1.45
CA ALA A 165 -7.20 -9.89 -1.48
C ALA A 165 -8.56 -9.76 -2.18
N THR A 166 -8.80 -10.57 -3.21
CA THR A 166 -10.06 -10.59 -3.94
C THR A 166 -10.88 -11.79 -3.48
N LEU A 167 -11.91 -11.52 -2.70
CA LEU A 167 -12.82 -12.49 -2.12
C LEU A 167 -14.06 -12.63 -3.01
N VAL A 168 -14.34 -13.86 -3.46
CA VAL A 168 -15.48 -14.17 -4.32
C VAL A 168 -16.52 -14.94 -3.53
N PHE A 169 -17.70 -14.35 -3.45
CA PHE A 169 -18.86 -14.93 -2.78
C PHE A 169 -19.87 -15.43 -3.79
N GLN A 170 -20.50 -16.55 -3.46
CA GLN A 170 -21.55 -17.16 -4.27
C GLN A 170 -22.59 -17.81 -3.36
N ASP A 171 -23.86 -17.68 -3.72
CA ASP A 171 -25.00 -18.30 -3.04
C ASP A 171 -24.98 -18.06 -1.51
N GLY A 172 -24.65 -16.83 -1.09
CA GLY A 172 -24.64 -16.44 0.32
C GLY A 172 -23.38 -16.82 1.12
N ALA A 173 -22.33 -17.36 0.48
CA ALA A 173 -21.11 -17.79 1.18
C ALA A 173 -19.82 -17.40 0.43
N LEU A 174 -18.72 -17.25 1.15
CA LEU A 174 -17.38 -17.12 0.55
C LEU A 174 -16.98 -18.45 -0.10
N ARG A 175 -16.59 -18.40 -1.38
CA ARG A 175 -16.17 -19.58 -2.15
C ARG A 175 -14.69 -19.61 -2.47
N GLU A 176 -14.11 -18.45 -2.73
CA GLU A 176 -12.75 -18.37 -3.24
C GLU A 176 -12.03 -17.09 -2.79
N ILE A 177 -10.72 -17.17 -2.62
CA ILE A 177 -9.79 -16.04 -2.70
C ILE A 177 -8.97 -16.21 -3.98
N GLN A 178 -9.11 -15.27 -4.92
CA GLN A 178 -8.53 -15.39 -6.27
C GLN A 178 -7.02 -15.22 -6.25
N ARG A 179 -6.30 -16.12 -6.92
CA ARG A 179 -4.83 -16.14 -6.94
C ARG A 179 -4.22 -14.91 -7.60
N ASP A 180 -4.69 -14.53 -8.79
CA ASP A 180 -3.97 -13.62 -9.67
C ASP A 180 -4.02 -12.15 -9.20
N THR A 181 -4.94 -11.85 -8.29
CA THR A 181 -5.18 -10.51 -7.73
C THR A 181 -5.05 -10.48 -6.21
N SER A 182 -4.54 -11.54 -5.57
CA SER A 182 -4.38 -11.59 -4.12
C SER A 182 -2.93 -11.77 -3.68
N HIS A 183 -2.43 -10.81 -2.91
CA HIS A 183 -1.10 -10.79 -2.31
C HIS A 183 -1.18 -10.35 -0.84
N ARG A 184 -0.32 -10.90 0.00
CA ARG A 184 -0.17 -10.52 1.41
C ARG A 184 1.29 -10.39 1.79
N LEU A 185 1.54 -9.71 2.90
CA LEU A 185 2.83 -9.78 3.56
C LEU A 185 3.13 -11.21 4.03
N VAL A 186 4.37 -11.64 3.82
CA VAL A 186 4.87 -12.99 4.20
C VAL A 186 5.47 -13.06 5.60
N GLY A 187 5.52 -11.93 6.30
CA GLY A 187 6.01 -11.81 7.67
C GLY A 187 5.81 -10.40 8.19
N THR A 188 6.50 -10.08 9.29
CA THR A 188 6.38 -8.79 9.96
C THR A 188 7.37 -7.78 9.37
N PRO A 189 6.92 -6.60 8.89
CA PRO A 189 7.82 -5.55 8.42
C PRO A 189 8.78 -5.05 9.51
N GLN A 190 10.04 -4.88 9.13
CA GLN A 190 11.09 -4.32 9.98
C GLN A 190 11.78 -3.15 9.27
N ALA A 191 11.99 -2.04 9.98
CA ALA A 191 12.62 -0.85 9.41
C ALA A 191 14.05 -1.13 8.95
N LEU A 192 14.35 -0.77 7.70
CA LEU A 192 15.69 -0.80 7.15
C LEU A 192 16.46 0.45 7.61
N SER A 193 17.62 0.26 8.21
CA SER A 193 18.45 1.37 8.69
C SER A 193 19.07 2.16 7.53
N GLY A 194 18.97 3.49 7.57
CA GLY A 194 19.76 4.39 6.72
C GLY A 194 19.15 4.76 5.36
N GLY A 195 17.89 4.42 5.10
CA GLY A 195 17.17 4.93 3.93
C GLY A 195 16.66 6.35 4.15
N SER A 196 16.96 7.28 3.22
CA SER A 196 16.38 8.62 3.19
C SER A 196 15.44 8.77 2.00
N CYS A 197 14.26 9.32 2.22
CA CYS A 197 13.34 9.66 1.14
C CYS A 197 13.69 11.02 0.52
N LEU A 198 13.49 11.13 -0.79
CA LEU A 198 13.52 12.38 -1.52
C LEU A 198 12.36 13.28 -1.06
N ASP A 199 12.61 14.58 -1.06
CA ASP A 199 11.56 15.55 -0.81
C ASP A 199 10.52 15.57 -1.94
N ILE A 200 9.31 16.02 -1.61
CA ILE A 200 8.19 16.06 -2.56
C ILE A 200 8.48 16.97 -3.75
N VAL A 201 9.26 18.05 -3.57
CA VAL A 201 9.63 18.98 -4.65
C VAL A 201 10.45 18.27 -5.71
N THR A 202 11.42 17.47 -5.30
CA THR A 202 12.26 16.65 -6.17
C THR A 202 11.42 15.65 -6.94
N LEU A 203 10.45 15.01 -6.29
CA LEU A 203 9.55 14.05 -6.95
C LEU A 203 8.61 14.74 -7.95
N LEU A 204 8.08 15.92 -7.63
CA LEU A 204 7.27 16.72 -8.55
C LEU A 204 8.04 17.11 -9.82
N LEU A 205 9.29 17.55 -9.67
CA LEU A 205 10.15 17.88 -10.80
C LEU A 205 10.45 16.64 -11.66
N ARG A 206 10.71 15.49 -11.02
CA ARG A 206 10.87 14.21 -11.74
C ARG A 206 9.61 13.80 -12.48
N PHE A 207 8.43 14.08 -11.92
CA PHE A 207 7.16 13.80 -12.60
C PHE A 207 6.94 14.72 -13.80
N ALA A 208 7.28 16.00 -13.69
CA ALA A 208 7.25 16.93 -14.82
C ALA A 208 8.14 16.41 -15.97
N ASP A 209 9.36 15.97 -15.64
CA ASP A 209 10.29 15.39 -16.61
C ASP A 209 9.76 14.07 -17.19
N TYR A 210 9.20 13.19 -16.36
CA TYR A 210 8.61 11.92 -16.79
C TYR A 210 7.47 12.15 -17.79
N VAL A 211 6.52 13.04 -17.49
CA VAL A 211 5.38 13.37 -18.36
C VAL A 211 5.88 13.88 -19.71
N LYS A 212 6.86 14.80 -19.70
CA LYS A 212 7.44 15.38 -20.90
C LYS A 212 8.19 14.34 -21.75
N GLN A 213 9.02 13.50 -21.13
CA GLN A 213 9.82 12.50 -21.85
C GLN A 213 8.96 11.38 -22.45
N ASN A 214 7.88 11.00 -21.76
CA ASN A 214 6.98 9.92 -22.19
C ASN A 214 5.76 10.42 -22.96
N SER A 215 5.70 11.72 -23.32
CA SER A 215 4.57 12.34 -24.03
C SER A 215 3.21 12.04 -23.40
N ARG A 216 3.16 12.02 -22.06
CA ARG A 216 1.92 11.73 -21.32
C ARG A 216 0.99 12.94 -21.36
N VAL A 217 -0.30 12.66 -21.49
CA VAL A 217 -1.34 13.66 -21.25
C VAL A 217 -1.63 13.63 -19.75
N CYS A 218 -1.37 14.74 -19.08
CA CYS A 218 -1.69 14.97 -17.67
C CYS A 218 -1.89 16.47 -17.53
N SER A 219 -3.07 16.87 -17.07
CA SER A 219 -3.40 18.29 -16.90
C SER A 219 -3.61 18.67 -15.43
N GLU A 220 -3.89 17.71 -14.56
CA GLU A 220 -4.13 17.98 -13.15
C GLU A 220 -3.71 16.81 -12.25
N ILE A 221 -3.04 17.10 -11.15
CA ILE A 221 -2.85 16.16 -10.04
C ILE A 221 -4.01 16.36 -9.05
N THR A 222 -4.80 15.31 -8.84
CA THR A 222 -6.05 15.34 -8.07
C THR A 222 -5.92 14.73 -6.66
N GLY A 223 -4.84 14.00 -6.40
CA GLY A 223 -4.63 13.36 -5.11
C GLY A 223 -3.21 12.86 -4.90
N LEU A 224 -2.78 12.87 -3.63
CA LEU A 224 -1.51 12.34 -3.20
C LEU A 224 -1.68 11.61 -1.86
N SER A 225 -1.33 10.33 -1.81
CA SER A 225 -1.39 9.52 -0.59
C SER A 225 -0.11 8.71 -0.40
N ALA A 226 0.42 8.69 0.82
CA ALA A 226 1.58 7.87 1.16
C ALA A 226 1.17 6.41 1.36
N GLY A 227 2.06 5.49 0.98
CA GLY A 227 1.93 4.07 1.25
C GLY A 227 3.20 3.32 0.90
N TYR A 228 3.10 2.01 0.88
CA TYR A 228 4.21 1.12 0.53
C TYR A 228 3.97 0.43 -0.81
N ALA A 229 4.96 0.53 -1.70
CA ALA A 229 5.10 -0.40 -2.81
C ALA A 229 5.87 -1.63 -2.32
N MET A 230 5.45 -2.83 -2.74
CA MET A 230 6.12 -4.08 -2.39
C MET A 230 7.02 -4.54 -3.54
N ASP A 231 8.30 -4.76 -3.24
CA ASP A 231 9.23 -5.45 -4.14
C ASP A 231 9.48 -6.87 -3.62
N ALA A 232 8.66 -7.80 -4.11
CA ALA A 232 8.75 -9.22 -3.81
C ALA A 232 9.84 -9.96 -4.59
N GLN A 233 10.56 -9.29 -5.51
CA GLN A 233 11.71 -9.88 -6.21
C GLN A 233 13.01 -9.71 -5.42
N SER A 234 13.04 -8.76 -4.48
CA SER A 234 14.12 -8.63 -3.51
C SER A 234 14.07 -9.73 -2.45
N GLU A 235 15.24 -10.19 -2.01
CA GLU A 235 15.39 -11.12 -0.88
C GLU A 235 16.23 -10.47 0.23
N PRO A 236 15.67 -10.17 1.42
CA PRO A 236 14.24 -10.25 1.77
C PRO A 236 13.36 -9.29 0.96
N THR A 237 12.04 -9.52 0.97
CA THR A 237 11.06 -8.63 0.32
C THR A 237 11.17 -7.23 0.90
N GLN A 238 11.09 -6.21 0.04
CA GLN A 238 11.19 -4.81 0.48
C GLN A 238 9.85 -4.10 0.40
N LEU A 239 9.55 -3.27 1.40
CA LEU A 239 8.50 -2.27 1.34
C LEU A 239 9.13 -0.89 1.16
N ILE A 240 8.79 -0.26 0.06
CA ILE A 240 9.39 0.99 -0.39
C ILE A 240 8.38 2.13 -0.20
N PRO A 241 8.70 3.14 0.61
CA PRO A 241 7.91 4.37 0.74
C PRO A 241 7.60 4.93 -0.63
N THR A 242 6.31 5.12 -0.91
CA THR A 242 5.82 5.47 -2.23
C THR A 242 4.66 6.44 -2.10
N TRP A 243 4.64 7.48 -2.93
CA TRP A 243 3.44 8.29 -3.12
C TRP A 243 2.59 7.66 -4.22
N TYR A 244 1.34 7.36 -3.90
CA TYR A 244 0.31 7.11 -4.90
C TYR A 244 -0.30 8.44 -5.31
N VAL A 245 -0.16 8.77 -6.59
CA VAL A 245 -0.54 10.06 -7.18
C VAL A 245 -1.63 9.84 -8.19
N THR A 246 -2.82 10.36 -7.93
CA THR A 246 -3.94 10.33 -8.87
C THR A 246 -3.94 11.60 -9.72
N THR A 247 -4.21 11.44 -11.01
CA THR A 247 -4.35 12.55 -11.95
C THR A 247 -5.66 12.44 -12.70
N ASP A 248 -5.95 13.44 -13.54
CA ASP A 248 -7.05 13.43 -14.49
C ASP A 248 -6.96 12.31 -15.55
N ASN A 249 -5.78 11.69 -15.70
CA ASN A 249 -5.50 10.69 -16.73
C ASN A 249 -4.73 9.48 -16.20
N GLY A 250 -5.16 8.97 -15.05
CA GLY A 250 -4.63 7.74 -14.44
C GLY A 250 -3.94 7.99 -13.11
N ALA A 251 -3.21 6.98 -12.64
CA ALA A 251 -2.50 7.04 -11.38
C ALA A 251 -1.05 6.56 -11.53
N TYR A 252 -0.20 7.04 -10.63
CA TYR A 252 1.23 6.80 -10.62
C TYR A 252 1.74 6.44 -9.24
N TYR A 253 2.74 5.57 -9.20
CA TYR A 253 3.54 5.24 -8.03
C TYR A 253 4.87 5.97 -8.13
N TRP A 254 5.14 6.90 -7.21
CA TRP A 254 6.42 7.60 -7.11
C TRP A 254 7.23 7.00 -5.97
N ASN A 255 8.28 6.25 -6.33
CA ASN A 255 9.22 5.68 -5.38
C ASN A 255 9.92 6.82 -4.63
N ALA A 256 9.67 6.97 -3.34
CA ALA A 256 10.21 8.09 -2.57
C ALA A 256 11.70 7.94 -2.28
N VAL A 257 12.29 6.75 -2.46
CA VAL A 257 13.73 6.51 -2.25
C VAL A 257 14.52 6.80 -3.51
N THR A 258 14.14 6.22 -4.65
CA THR A 258 14.90 6.35 -5.91
C THR A 258 14.43 7.53 -6.75
N GLY A 259 13.17 7.96 -6.58
CA GLY A 259 12.47 8.91 -7.43
C GLY A 259 12.00 8.32 -8.76
N ASP A 260 11.95 6.99 -8.88
CA ASP A 260 11.38 6.32 -10.06
C ASP A 260 9.85 6.50 -10.08
N ILE A 261 9.32 6.72 -11.27
CA ILE A 261 7.88 6.94 -11.49
C ILE A 261 7.36 5.83 -12.38
N ARG A 262 6.30 5.16 -11.92
CA ARG A 262 5.63 4.08 -12.67
C ARG A 262 4.13 4.34 -12.75
N PRO A 263 3.49 4.19 -13.91
CA PRO A 263 2.04 4.22 -13.99
C PRO A 263 1.45 2.98 -13.29
N GLU A 264 0.26 3.11 -12.72
CA GLU A 264 -0.44 2.00 -12.08
C GLU A 264 -0.84 0.91 -13.07
N GLN A 265 -1.36 1.31 -14.23
CA GLN A 265 -1.60 0.41 -15.34
C GLN A 265 -0.41 0.49 -16.30
N PRO A 266 0.19 -0.65 -16.70
CA PRO A 266 1.23 -0.65 -17.72
C PRO A 266 0.66 -0.15 -19.05
N ASP A 267 1.52 0.45 -19.87
CA ASP A 267 1.15 0.91 -21.21
C ASP A 267 0.55 -0.22 -22.05
N ALA A 268 -0.64 0.03 -22.58
CA ALA A 268 -1.27 -0.82 -23.58
C ALA A 268 -0.53 -0.76 -24.93
#